data_AF-A0A2K3ZCG2-F1
#
_entry.id   AF-A0A2K3ZCG2-F1
#
_cell.length_a   1.000
_cell.length_b   1.000
_cell.length_c   1.000
_cell.angle_alpha   90.00
_cell.angle_beta   90.00
_cell.angle_gamma   90.00
#
_symmetry.space_group_name_H-M   'P 1'
#
loop_
_entity.id
_entity.type
_entity.pdbx_description
1 polymer ?
#
loop_
_entity_poly.entity_id
_entity_poly.type
_entity_poly.pdbx_seq_one_letter_code
_entity_poly.pdbx_strand_id
1 'polypeptide(L)' 'MKKSKTIFFVLALIAVFFLTTFSFAIAASNIFWMIVTFILLLITLGYGFTLKKKYKENNWF' A
#
# COMPACT_ATOMS: atom_id res chain seq x y z
N MET A 1 8.38 -18.11 -11.27
CA MET A 1 8.28 -16.80 -10.56
C MET A 1 8.35 -17.06 -9.06
N LYS A 2 9.40 -16.57 -8.37
CA LYS A 2 9.53 -16.73 -6.91
C LYS A 2 8.29 -16.12 -6.23
N LYS A 3 7.63 -16.87 -5.34
CA LYS A 3 6.36 -16.49 -4.65
C LYS A 3 6.40 -15.07 -4.03
N SER A 4 7.58 -14.56 -3.69
CA SER A 4 7.79 -13.21 -3.14
C SER A 4 7.41 -12.07 -4.09
N LYS A 5 7.63 -12.23 -5.40
CA LYS A 5 7.29 -11.18 -6.38
C LYS A 5 5.78 -10.98 -6.52
N THR A 6 4.99 -12.06 -6.42
CA THR A 6 3.53 -12.00 -6.51
C THR A 6 2.92 -11.26 -5.31
N ILE A 7 3.45 -11.47 -4.11
CA ILE A 7 2.96 -10.80 -2.89
C ILE A 7 3.25 -9.30 -2.96
N PHE A 8 4.42 -8.91 -3.47
CA PHE A 8 4.74 -7.51 -3.75
C PHE A 8 3.83 -6.87 -4.78
N PHE A 9 3.48 -7.61 -5.82
CA PHE A 9 2.57 -7.14 -6.87
C PHE A 9 1.16 -6.90 -6.34
N VAL A 10 0.62 -7.83 -5.54
CA VAL A 10 -0.70 -7.67 -4.88
C VAL A 10 -0.70 -6.47 -3.94
N LEU A 11 0.37 -6.28 -3.16
CA LEU A 11 0.47 -5.14 -2.26
C LEU A 11 0.56 -3.80 -3.01
N ALA A 12 1.25 -3.77 -4.15
CA ALA A 12 1.29 -2.61 -5.04
C ALA A 12 -0.08 -2.31 -5.64
N LEU A 13 -0.83 -3.33 -6.05
CA LEU A 13 -2.20 -3.18 -6.55
C LEU A 13 -3.12 -2.56 -5.49
N ILE A 14 -3.01 -3.04 -4.24
CA ILE A 14 -3.76 -2.50 -3.09
C ILE A 14 -3.38 -1.04 -2.83
N ALA A 15 -2.09 -0.69 -2.91
CA ALA A 15 -1.64 0.69 -2.73
C ALA A 15 -2.19 1.64 -3.81
N VAL A 16 -2.23 1.20 -5.08
CA VAL A 16 -2.84 1.97 -6.17
C VAL A 16 -4.34 2.15 -5.95
N PHE A 17 -5.03 1.10 -5.47
CA PHE A 17 -6.45 1.20 -5.13
C PHE A 17 -6.70 2.24 -4.03
N PHE A 18 -5.90 2.25 -2.95
CA PHE A 18 -5.99 3.26 -1.90
C PHE A 18 -5.65 4.66 -2.38
N LEU A 19 -4.69 4.81 -3.29
CA LEU A 19 -4.36 6.10 -3.90
C LEU A 19 -5.55 6.65 -4.70
N THR A 20 -6.21 5.78 -5.47
CA THR A 20 -7.36 6.16 -6.29
C THR A 20 -8.54 6.57 -5.41
N THR A 21 -8.83 5.82 -4.34
CA THR A 21 -9.89 6.18 -3.38
C THR A 21 -9.57 7.46 -2.61
N PHE A 22 -8.30 7.72 -2.29
CA PHE A 22 -7.87 8.99 -1.72
C PHE A 22 -8.11 10.17 -2.69
N SER A 23 -7.81 10.00 -3.98
CA SER A 23 -8.13 11.02 -5.01
C SER A 23 -9.63 11.30 -5.11
N PHE A 24 -10.49 10.27 -5.01
CA PHE A 24 -11.94 10.46 -4.94
C PHE A 24 -12.39 11.19 -3.68
N ALA A 25 -11.78 10.89 -2.52
CA ALA A 25 -12.08 11.57 -1.26
C ALA A 25 -11.74 13.07 -1.32
N ILE A 26 -10.63 13.43 -2.00
CA ILE A 26 -10.29 14.83 -2.30
C ILE A 26 -11.36 15.47 -3.19
N ALA A 27 -11.75 14.80 -4.28
CA ALA A 27 -12.75 15.32 -5.21
C ALA A 27 -14.13 15.52 -4.55
N ALA A 28 -14.48 14.68 -3.57
CA ALA A 28 -15.70 14.80 -2.78
C ALA A 28 -15.63 15.85 -1.66
N SER A 29 -14.48 16.54 -1.49
CA SER A 29 -14.23 17.51 -0.40
C SER A 29 -14.56 16.97 1.00
N ASN A 30 -14.44 15.65 1.19
CA ASN A 30 -14.81 15.00 2.44
C ASN A 30 -13.57 14.83 3.33
N ILE A 31 -13.38 15.79 4.25
CA ILE A 31 -12.18 15.88 5.09
C ILE A 31 -11.96 14.63 5.94
N PHE A 32 -13.04 14.01 6.45
CA PHE A 32 -12.97 12.82 7.29
C PHE A 32 -12.42 11.63 6.49
N TRP A 33 -13.01 11.37 5.32
CA TRP A 33 -12.58 10.29 4.44
C TRP A 33 -11.18 10.52 3.88
N MET A 34 -10.79 11.77 3.65
CA MET A 34 -9.44 12.12 3.20
C MET A 34 -8.38 11.75 4.24
N ILE A 35 -8.60 12.07 5.52
CA ILE A 35 -7.67 11.72 6.61
C ILE A 35 -7.57 10.20 6.79
N VAL A 36 -8.72 9.51 6.81
CA VAL A 36 -8.77 8.05 6.97
C VAL A 36 -8.01 7.36 5.84
N THR A 37 -8.33 7.68 4.58
CA THR A 37 -7.67 7.06 3.41
C THR A 37 -6.19 7.40 3.33
N PHE A 38 -5.78 8.61 3.76
CA PHE A 38 -4.37 8.99 3.85
C PHE A 38 -3.59 8.14 4.87
N ILE A 39 -4.15 7.94 6.06
CA ILE A 39 -3.53 7.08 7.09
C ILE A 39 -3.43 5.63 6.60
N LEU A 40 -4.50 5.11 5.98
CA LEU A 40 -4.49 3.75 5.40
C LEU A 40 -3.43 3.61 4.30
N LEU A 41 -3.25 4.63 3.47
CA LEU A 41 -2.20 4.66 2.45
C LEU A 41 -0.81 4.60 3.09
N LEU A 42 -0.54 5.41 4.11
CA LEU A 42 0.74 5.41 4.83
C LEU A 42 1.04 4.05 5.48
N ILE A 43 0.05 3.43 6.12
CA ILE A 43 0.19 2.10 6.73
C ILE A 43 0.49 1.04 5.67
N THR A 44 -0.23 1.06 4.54
CA THR A 44 -0.04 0.10 3.44
C THR A 44 1.36 0.22 2.84
N LEU A 45 1.83 1.44 2.61
CA LEU A 45 3.18 1.71 2.10
C LEU A 45 4.26 1.30 3.13
N GLY A 46 4.10 1.67 4.40
CA GLY A 46 5.01 1.31 5.47
C GLY A 46 5.12 -0.22 5.67
N TYR A 47 3.99 -0.91 5.58
CA TYR A 47 3.93 -2.38 5.62
C TYR A 47 4.67 -2.99 4.43
N GLY A 48 4.54 -2.43 3.22
CA GLY A 48 5.28 -2.86 2.05
C GLY A 48 6.79 -2.72 2.17
N PHE A 49 7.28 -1.61 2.74
CA PHE A 49 8.71 -1.45 3.02
C PHE A 49 9.22 -2.44 4.08
N THR A 50 8.42 -2.69 5.12
CA THR A 50 8.75 -3.66 6.18
C THR A 50 8.82 -5.08 5.63
N LEU A 51 7.85 -5.48 4.81
CA LEU A 51 7.88 -6.76 4.12
C LEU A 51 9.10 -6.87 3.20
N LYS A 52 9.47 -5.80 2.48
CA LYS A 52 10.67 -5.80 1.61
C LYS A 52 11.93 -6.13 2.40
N LYS A 53 12.05 -5.54 3.59
CA LYS A 53 13.18 -5.75 4.50
C LYS A 53 13.23 -7.20 4.98
N LYS A 54 12.12 -7.76 5.48
CA LYS A 54 12.04 -9.16 5.93
C LYS A 54 12.36 -10.17 4.82
N TYR A 55 11.85 -9.94 3.60
CA TYR A 55 12.11 -10.83 2.47
C TYR A 55 13.57 -10.79 2.01
N LYS A 56 14.25 -9.65 2.17
CA LYS A 56 15.69 -9.50 1.89
C LYS A 56 16.54 -10.21 2.96
N GLU A 57 16.19 -10.06 4.24
CA GLU A 57 16.90 -10.69 5.37
C GLU A 57 16.79 -12.23 5.33
N ASN A 58 15.65 -12.78 4.89
CA ASN A 58 15.43 -14.22 4.79
C ASN A 58 15.88 -14.86 3.45
N ASN A 59 16.61 -14.13 2.58
CA ASN A 59 16.97 -14.59 1.23
C ASN A 59 15.77 -15.10 0.39
N TRP A 60 14.56 -14.60 0.64
CA TRP A 60 13.33 -14.96 -0.09
C TRP A 60 13.11 -14.12 -1.37
N PHE A 61 14.07 -13.26 -1.70
CA PHE A 61 14.12 -12.50 -2.95
C PHE A 61 14.71 -13.31 -4.10
#